data_AF-A0A2D3D3D0-F1
#
_entry.id   AF-A0A2D3D3D0-F1
#
_cell.length_a   1.000
_cell.length_b   1.000
_cell.length_c   1.000
_cell.angle_alpha   90.00
_cell.angle_beta   90.00
_cell.angle_gamma   90.00
#
_symmetry.space_group_name_H-M   'P 1'
#
loop_
_entity.id
_entity.type
_entity.pdbx_description
1 polymer ?
#
loop_
_entity_poly.entity_id
_entity_poly.type
_entity_poly.pdbx_seq_one_letter_code
_entity_poly.pdbx_strand_id
1 'polypeptide(L)' 'MSVATDIPQVTTYMCEPVAVRMRDACQLLGVCDEAYVRRLARAGKIRSRKLPGTKTVLYSVQSIHEYMGDRT' A
#
# COMPACT_ATOMS: atom_id res chain seq x y z
N MET A 1 14.66 -14.70 -45.02
CA MET A 1 14.42 -15.23 -43.67
C MET A 1 14.57 -14.07 -42.70
N SER A 2 13.51 -13.74 -41.95
CA SER A 2 13.50 -13.02 -40.66
C SER A 2 12.05 -12.75 -40.29
N VAL A 3 11.47 -13.62 -39.47
CA VAL A 3 10.15 -13.42 -38.86
C VAL A 3 10.36 -12.59 -37.60
N ALA A 4 9.88 -11.34 -37.62
CA ALA A 4 9.77 -10.51 -36.44
C ALA A 4 8.83 -11.23 -35.46
N THR A 5 9.40 -11.77 -34.38
CA THR A 5 8.60 -12.38 -33.32
C THR A 5 8.15 -11.23 -32.42
N ASP A 6 6.96 -10.71 -32.71
CA ASP A 6 6.26 -9.77 -31.83
C ASP A 6 5.86 -10.55 -30.58
N ILE A 7 6.72 -10.50 -29.56
CA ILE A 7 6.41 -11.07 -28.24
C ILE A 7 5.43 -10.09 -27.59
N PRO A 8 4.15 -10.47 -27.36
CA PRO A 8 3.24 -9.59 -26.66
C PRO A 8 3.81 -9.34 -25.27
N GLN A 9 4.10 -8.08 -24.96
CA GLN A 9 4.51 -7.70 -23.61
C GLN A 9 3.36 -8.05 -22.67
N VAL A 10 3.56 -9.07 -21.84
CA VAL A 10 2.64 -9.41 -20.76
C VAL A 10 2.74 -8.29 -19.74
N THR A 11 1.91 -7.26 -19.90
CA THR A 11 1.73 -6.20 -18.91
C THR A 11 1.21 -6.87 -17.65
N THR A 12 2.12 -7.23 -16.76
CA THR A 12 1.78 -7.78 -15.45
C THR A 12 1.14 -6.62 -14.70
N TYR A 13 -0.20 -6.61 -14.63
CA TYR A 13 -0.93 -5.68 -13.78
C TYR A 13 -0.48 -5.95 -12.34
N MET A 14 0.49 -5.15 -11.86
CA MET A 14 0.97 -5.19 -10.49
C MET A 14 -0.15 -4.64 -9.60
N CYS A 15 -1.13 -5.49 -9.28
CA CYS A 15 -2.21 -5.14 -8.38
C CYS A 15 -1.60 -4.84 -7.01
N GLU A 16 -1.60 -3.57 -6.62
CA GLU A 16 -1.06 -3.14 -5.33
C GLU A 16 -1.86 -3.82 -4.19
N PRO A 17 -1.19 -4.29 -3.13
CA PRO A 17 -1.89 -4.94 -2.03
C PRO A 17 -2.94 -4.01 -1.40
N VAL A 18 -4.12 -4.56 -1.09
CA VAL A 18 -5.23 -3.78 -0.49
C VAL A 18 -4.86 -3.19 0.88
N ALA A 19 -4.03 -3.88 1.64
CA ALA A 19 -3.56 -3.43 2.94
C ALA A 19 -2.17 -3.99 3.26
N VAL A 20 -1.36 -3.20 3.97
CA VAL A 20 0.04 -3.50 4.26
C VAL A 20 0.37 -3.42 5.75
N ARG A 21 1.53 -3.93 6.16
CA ARG A 21 1.99 -3.86 7.55
C ARG A 21 2.62 -2.50 7.85
N MET A 22 2.92 -2.26 9.13
CA MET A 22 3.50 -1.00 9.59
C MET A 22 4.71 -0.53 8.77
N ARG A 23 5.68 -1.43 8.54
CA ARG A 23 6.92 -1.09 7.82
C ARG A 23 6.65 -0.60 6.39
N ASP A 24 5.76 -1.28 5.68
CA ASP A 24 5.40 -0.93 4.31
C ASP A 24 4.55 0.35 4.28
N ALA A 25 3.65 0.53 5.26
CA ALA A 25 2.89 1.77 5.41
C ALA A 25 3.81 2.99 5.64
N CYS A 26 4.90 2.81 6.40
CA CYS A 26 5.93 3.82 6.57
C CYS A 26 6.61 4.16 5.23
N GLN A 27 6.93 3.14 4.42
CA GLN A 27 7.52 3.32 3.09
C GLN A 27 6.57 4.07 2.15
N LEU A 28 5.29 3.70 2.10
CA LEU A 28 4.29 4.38 1.27
C LEU A 28 4.08 5.85 1.66
N LEU A 29 4.14 6.15 2.97
CA LEU A 29 4.06 7.51 3.49
C LEU A 29 5.38 8.30 3.37
N GLY A 30 6.48 7.66 2.97
CA GLY A 30 7.81 8.28 2.93
C GLY A 30 8.34 8.68 4.30
N VAL A 31 7.96 7.98 5.37
CA VAL A 31 8.34 8.27 6.76
C VAL A 31 9.11 7.11 7.39
N CYS A 32 9.99 7.42 8.34
CA CYS A 32 10.68 6.40 9.15
C CYS A 32 10.02 6.20 10.54
N ASP A 33 9.09 7.07 10.93
CA ASP A 33 8.47 7.05 12.27
C ASP A 33 7.17 6.22 12.28
N GLU A 34 7.23 5.00 12.82
CA GLU A 34 6.02 4.19 13.03
C GLU A 34 5.00 4.84 13.98
N ALA A 35 5.46 5.63 14.95
CA ALA A 35 4.56 6.31 15.87
C ALA A 35 3.74 7.37 15.13
N TYR A 36 4.30 7.99 14.08
CA TYR A 36 3.56 8.88 13.19
C TYR A 36 2.42 8.15 12.48
N VAL A 37 2.69 6.99 11.88
CA VAL A 37 1.67 6.16 11.23
C VAL A 37 0.57 5.74 12.22
N ARG A 38 0.94 5.38 13.46
CA ARG A 38 -0.03 5.10 14.53
C ARG A 38 -0.87 6.33 14.89
N ARG A 39 -0.28 7.52 14.95
CA ARG A 39 -1.02 8.77 15.20
C ARG A 39 -2.02 9.05 14.10
N LEU A 40 -1.64 8.90 12.83
CA LEU A 40 -2.55 9.06 11.68
C LEU A 40 -3.74 8.10 11.75
N ALA A 41 -3.47 6.81 12.01
CA ALA A 41 -4.52 5.81 12.13
C ALA A 41 -5.47 6.08 13.30
N ARG A 42 -4.94 6.48 14.47
CA ARG A 42 -5.75 6.86 15.63
C ARG A 42 -6.57 8.13 15.38
N ALA A 43 -6.04 9.06 14.61
CA ALA A 43 -6.73 10.28 14.20
C ALA A 43 -7.76 10.06 13.07
N GLY A 44 -7.91 8.83 12.58
CA GLY A 44 -8.82 8.49 11.49
C GLY A 44 -8.38 9.03 10.12
N LYS A 45 -7.13 9.48 9.97
CA LYS A 45 -6.59 10.03 8.72
C LYS A 45 -6.25 8.94 7.71
N ILE A 46 -5.90 7.75 8.19
CA ILE A 46 -5.72 6.55 7.39
C ILE A 46 -6.49 5.40 8.04
N ARG A 47 -7.02 4.48 7.24
CA ARG A 47 -7.79 3.34 7.73
C ARG A 47 -6.83 2.23 8.16
N SER A 48 -7.11 1.64 9.32
CA SER A 48 -6.39 0.46 9.81
C SER A 48 -7.35 -0.58 10.36
N ARG A 49 -6.96 -1.85 10.30
CA ARG A 49 -7.72 -2.96 10.88
C ARG A 49 -6.80 -3.96 11.56
N LYS A 50 -7.30 -4.57 12.63
CA LYS A 50 -6.62 -5.69 13.29
C LYS A 50 -6.94 -6.99 12.55
N LEU A 51 -5.93 -7.80 12.27
CA LEU A 51 -6.12 -9.14 11.70
C LEU A 51 -6.76 -10.07 12.74
N PRO A 52 -7.85 -10.79 12.41
CA PRO A 52 -8.51 -11.71 13.33
C PRO A 52 -7.53 -12.72 13.93
N GLY A 53 -7.65 -13.00 15.23
CA GLY A 53 -6.80 -13.97 15.93
C GLY A 53 -5.34 -13.54 16.14
N THR A 54 -4.94 -12.33 15.74
CA THR A 54 -3.55 -11.86 15.87
C THR A 54 -3.47 -10.50 16.58
N LYS A 55 -2.26 -10.09 16.95
CA LYS A 55 -1.98 -8.70 17.39
C LYS A 55 -1.60 -7.78 16.22
N THR A 56 -1.61 -8.28 14.99
CA THR A 56 -1.14 -7.56 13.81
C THR A 56 -2.16 -6.54 13.33
N VAL A 57 -1.70 -5.32 13.05
CA VAL A 57 -2.49 -4.26 12.44
C VAL A 57 -2.07 -4.11 10.98
N LEU A 58 -3.06 -4.02 10.10
CA LEU A 58 -2.89 -3.71 8.68
C LEU A 58 -3.42 -2.31 8.39
N TYR A 59 -2.77 -1.62 7.47
CA TYR A 59 -3.09 -0.26 7.03
C TYR A 59 -3.55 -0.30 5.59
N SER A 60 -4.67 0.36 5.27
CA SER A 60 -5.23 0.37 3.92
C SER A 60 -4.38 1.26 3.01
N VAL A 61 -3.87 0.67 1.92
CA VAL A 61 -3.07 1.38 0.91
C VAL A 61 -3.88 2.49 0.26
N GLN A 62 -5.12 2.19 -0.14
CA GLN A 62 -6.03 3.19 -0.70
C GLN A 62 -6.17 4.43 0.21
N SER A 63 -6.39 4.25 1.51
CA SER A 63 -6.51 5.41 2.43
C SER A 63 -5.21 6.15 2.66
N ILE A 64 -4.06 5.50 2.45
CA ILE A 64 -2.75 6.15 2.50
C ILE A 64 -2.59 7.04 1.27
N HIS A 65 -2.91 6.54 0.07
CA HIS A 65 -2.89 7.33 -1.17
C HIS A 65 -3.85 8.53 -1.08
N GLU A 66 -5.08 8.30 -0.63
CA GLU A 66 -6.06 9.38 -0.37
C GLU A 66 -5.51 10.44 0.59
N TYR A 67 -4.83 10.02 1.67
CA TYR A 67 -4.21 10.94 2.63
C TYR A 67 -3.03 11.73 2.02
N MET A 68 -2.26 11.09 1.14
CA MET A 68 -1.15 11.72 0.41
C MET A 68 -1.65 12.67 -0.70
N GLY A 69 -2.95 12.68 -0.98
CA GLY A 69 -3.54 13.45 -2.07
C GLY A 69 -3.40 12.77 -3.43
N ASP A 70 -2.96 11.51 -3.46
CA ASP A 70 -2.96 10.70 -4.65
C ASP A 70 -4.38 10.14 -4.89
N ARG A 71 -4.89 10.33 -6.11
CA ARG A 71 -6.25 9.94 -6.51
C ARG A 71 -6.18 8.80 -7.52
N THR A 72 -5.37 7.80 -7.23
CA THR A 72 -5.30 6.54 -7.97
C THR A 72 -6.61 5.74 -7.90
#